data_AF-A0A0D3ID35-F1
#
_entry.id   AF-A0A0D3ID35-F1
#
_cell.length_a   1.000
_cell.length_b   1.000
_cell.length_c   1.000
_cell.angle_alpha   90.00
_cell.angle_beta   90.00
_cell.angle_gamma   90.00
#
_symmetry.space_group_name_H-M   'P 1'
#
loop_
_entity.id
_entity.type
_entity.pdbx_description
1 polymer ?
#
loop_
_entity_poly.entity_id
_entity_poly.type
_entity_poly.pdbx_seq_one_letter_code
_entity_poly.pdbx_strand_id
1 'polypeptide(L)'
;MLSQFALAASGAFPVTYTNCGVEKTLQTTPEKVVTMNQGSLEFMLSMGLQDRIVGTRGVTSVLDPIWPKYKDAYNSVPVMSGADGKSYPSDAEVLAANADYIFADWSSAFSEYAWNNDTLRQWASVGECGGRDRELVPPQLHDKGIGTFLSAVSCEDKTLRAPPIPDTLYDTIKTMGEIFNVPTVASQLVKEIEADFVIAQQTLQKAAGHSLTAVWLDCISCCDQEPELSVFVGSGGGAPQMIMKEAGFTNLFKDRENSWACVTVADIIKAEPDVMIV
;
A
#
# COMPACT_ATOMS: atom_id res chain seq x y z
N MET A 1 -22.42 7.16 10.76
CA MET A 1 -22.79 5.73 10.66
C MET A 1 -21.51 4.99 10.35
N LEU A 2 -20.95 4.31 11.35
CA LEU A 2 -19.74 3.49 11.20
C LEU A 2 -20.13 2.25 10.40
N SER A 3 -19.50 2.04 9.24
CA SER A 3 -19.72 0.84 8.45
C SER A 3 -19.29 -0.38 9.28
N GLN A 4 -20.22 -1.30 9.46
CA GLN A 4 -20.05 -2.51 10.26
C GLN A 4 -19.20 -3.51 9.48
N PHE A 5 -17.94 -3.70 9.89
CA PHE A 5 -17.21 -4.93 9.60
C PHE A 5 -17.83 -6.05 10.44
N ALA A 6 -18.82 -6.73 9.89
CA ALA A 6 -19.31 -7.98 10.45
C ALA A 6 -18.33 -9.09 10.05
N LEU A 7 -17.45 -9.50 10.98
CA LEU A 7 -16.56 -10.64 10.78
C LEU A 7 -17.33 -11.95 11.02
N ALA A 8 -17.32 -12.85 10.04
CA ALA A 8 -17.63 -14.26 10.25
C ALA A 8 -16.34 -15.00 10.67
N ALA A 9 -16.33 -15.58 11.87
CA ALA A 9 -15.16 -16.24 12.44
C ALA A 9 -14.81 -17.56 11.72
N SER A 10 -13.52 -17.68 11.37
CA SER A 10 -12.69 -18.86 11.04
C SER A 10 -13.38 -20.15 10.53
N GLY A 11 -13.13 -20.47 9.27
CA GLY A 11 -13.15 -21.86 8.77
C GLY A 11 -13.99 -22.08 7.51
N ALA A 12 -13.30 -22.48 6.43
CA ALA A 12 -13.83 -22.88 5.13
C ALA A 12 -14.51 -21.78 4.30
N PHE A 13 -14.10 -21.71 3.04
CA PHE A 13 -14.72 -20.91 2.00
C PHE A 13 -16.21 -21.22 1.86
N PRO A 14 -17.04 -20.26 1.41
CA PRO A 14 -16.66 -19.00 0.78
C PRO A 14 -16.21 -17.89 1.75
N VAL A 15 -15.23 -17.08 1.33
CA VAL A 15 -14.81 -15.84 2.01
C VAL A 15 -15.29 -14.66 1.18
N THR A 16 -16.03 -13.74 1.79
CA THR A 16 -16.48 -12.50 1.13
C THR A 16 -15.78 -11.30 1.75
N TYR A 17 -15.23 -10.44 0.91
CA TYR A 17 -14.59 -9.19 1.33
C TYR A 17 -15.01 -8.05 0.43
N THR A 18 -15.01 -6.83 0.98
CA THR A 18 -15.19 -5.59 0.22
C THR A 18 -13.89 -4.83 0.23
N ASN A 19 -13.39 -4.47 -0.95
CA ASN A 19 -12.18 -3.67 -1.10
C ASN A 19 -12.46 -2.49 -2.02
N CYS A 20 -12.28 -1.28 -1.50
CA CYS A 20 -12.58 -0.03 -2.19
C CYS A 20 -13.96 -0.05 -2.89
N GLY A 21 -15.01 -0.41 -2.16
CA GLY A 21 -16.38 -0.43 -2.66
C GLY A 21 -16.73 -1.57 -3.62
N VAL A 22 -15.78 -2.46 -3.94
CA VAL A 22 -16.01 -3.65 -4.77
C VAL A 22 -16.06 -4.89 -3.87
N GLU A 23 -17.16 -5.63 -3.92
CA GLU A 23 -17.33 -6.89 -3.20
C GLU A 23 -16.84 -8.08 -4.04
N LYS A 24 -16.15 -9.03 -3.40
CA LYS A 24 -15.75 -10.30 -4.00
C LYS A 24 -15.97 -11.44 -3.01
N THR A 25 -16.61 -12.49 -3.49
CA THR A 25 -16.65 -13.80 -2.82
C THR A 25 -15.66 -14.75 -3.48
N LEU A 26 -14.68 -15.22 -2.72
CA LEU A 26 -13.79 -16.31 -3.08
C LEU A 26 -14.40 -17.63 -2.66
N GLN A 27 -14.26 -18.66 -3.51
CA GLN A 27 -14.76 -20.01 -3.23
C GLN A 27 -13.66 -20.95 -2.72
N THR A 28 -12.39 -20.58 -2.90
CA THR A 28 -11.22 -21.32 -2.44
C THR A 28 -10.10 -20.33 -2.11
N THR A 29 -9.10 -20.79 -1.35
CA THR A 29 -7.90 -20.00 -1.08
C THR A 29 -7.22 -19.65 -2.40
N PRO A 30 -6.82 -18.38 -2.62
CA PRO A 30 -5.97 -18.04 -3.75
C PRO A 30 -4.66 -18.83 -3.75
N GLU A 31 -4.28 -19.35 -4.91
CA GLU A 31 -3.10 -20.17 -5.07
C GLU A 31 -2.03 -19.52 -5.96
N LYS A 32 -2.43 -18.57 -6.81
CA LYS A 32 -1.58 -17.95 -7.82
C LYS A 32 -1.75 -16.44 -7.81
N VAL A 33 -0.91 -15.79 -7.01
CA VAL A 33 -0.98 -14.36 -6.75
C VAL A 33 0.04 -13.59 -7.59
N VAL A 34 -0.41 -12.49 -8.18
CA VAL A 34 0.48 -11.45 -8.71
C VAL A 34 0.51 -10.28 -7.75
N THR A 35 1.71 -9.84 -7.39
CA THR A 35 1.95 -8.64 -6.55
C THR A 35 2.40 -7.47 -7.42
N MET A 36 1.66 -6.37 -7.33
CA MET A 36 1.86 -5.23 -8.24
C MET A 36 2.93 -4.25 -7.72
N ASN A 37 3.15 -4.19 -6.41
CA ASN A 37 4.07 -3.27 -5.76
C ASN A 37 5.03 -4.02 -4.82
N GLN A 38 6.20 -3.42 -4.54
CA GLN A 38 7.15 -3.97 -3.58
C GLN A 38 6.54 -4.16 -2.18
N GLY A 39 5.70 -3.23 -1.71
CA GLY A 39 5.03 -3.38 -0.42
C GLY A 39 4.06 -4.57 -0.38
N SER A 40 3.29 -4.81 -1.45
CA SER A 40 2.35 -5.93 -1.56
C SER A 40 3.08 -7.27 -1.63
N LEU A 41 4.25 -7.29 -2.27
CA LEU A 41 5.18 -8.40 -2.24
C LEU A 41 5.69 -8.64 -0.82
N GLU A 42 6.33 -7.67 -0.18
CA GLU A 42 6.89 -7.82 1.17
C GLU A 42 5.84 -8.13 2.23
N PHE A 43 4.61 -7.61 2.06
CA PHE A 43 3.46 -7.98 2.87
C PHE A 43 3.17 -9.48 2.75
N MET A 44 3.09 -10.03 1.53
CA MET A 44 2.88 -11.47 1.36
C MET A 44 4.05 -12.30 1.89
N LEU A 45 5.29 -11.84 1.71
CA LEU A 45 6.48 -12.49 2.28
C LEU A 45 6.44 -12.48 3.83
N SER A 46 5.95 -11.39 4.43
CA SER A 46 5.77 -11.26 5.88
C SER A 46 4.74 -12.23 6.44
N MET A 47 3.77 -12.63 5.62
CA MET A 47 2.76 -13.63 5.94
C MET A 47 3.19 -15.07 5.61
N GLY A 48 4.43 -15.27 5.14
CA GLY A 48 4.93 -16.59 4.74
C GLY A 48 4.21 -17.17 3.52
N LEU A 49 3.69 -16.31 2.63
CA LEU A 49 2.89 -16.69 1.46
C LEU A 49 3.70 -16.71 0.17
N GLN A 50 5.04 -16.78 0.23
CA GLN A 50 5.92 -16.73 -0.94
C GLN A 50 5.58 -17.79 -2.01
N ASP A 51 5.19 -19.00 -1.59
CA ASP A 51 4.86 -20.11 -2.50
C ASP A 51 3.56 -19.87 -3.30
N ARG A 52 2.78 -18.86 -2.92
CA ARG A 52 1.56 -18.45 -3.62
C ARG A 52 1.85 -17.38 -4.68
N ILE A 53 3.04 -16.78 -4.70
CA ILE A 53 3.34 -15.66 -5.58
C ILE A 53 3.88 -16.21 -6.90
N VAL A 54 3.07 -16.13 -7.96
CA VAL A 54 3.46 -16.54 -9.32
C VAL A 54 4.11 -15.41 -10.10
N GLY A 55 4.03 -14.18 -9.60
CA GLY A 55 4.54 -13.00 -10.26
C GLY A 55 4.65 -11.77 -9.37
N THR A 56 5.68 -10.95 -9.62
CA THR A 56 5.83 -9.66 -8.97
C THR A 56 6.40 -8.61 -9.92
N ARG A 57 6.07 -7.34 -9.73
CA ARG A 57 6.80 -6.22 -10.36
C ARG A 57 8.30 -6.22 -9.97
N GLY A 58 8.62 -6.74 -8.79
CA GLY A 58 9.98 -6.75 -8.23
C GLY A 58 10.38 -5.39 -7.66
N VAL A 59 11.63 -5.31 -7.20
CA VAL A 59 12.22 -4.08 -6.66
C VAL A 59 12.56 -3.11 -7.77
N THR A 60 12.09 -1.86 -7.66
CA THR A 60 12.30 -0.83 -8.69
C THR A 60 13.47 0.11 -8.41
N SER A 61 14.11 0.01 -7.23
CA SER A 61 15.20 0.89 -6.83
C SER A 61 16.28 0.14 -6.04
N VAL A 62 17.55 0.39 -6.37
CA VAL A 62 18.68 -0.11 -5.56
C VAL A 62 18.79 0.58 -4.20
N LEU A 63 18.15 1.75 -4.05
CA LEU A 63 18.11 2.50 -2.79
C LEU A 63 17.03 1.97 -1.83
N ASP A 64 16.10 1.16 -2.33
CA ASP A 64 15.00 0.56 -1.57
C ASP A 64 14.98 -0.97 -1.83
N PRO A 65 16.00 -1.72 -1.37
CA PRO A 65 16.05 -3.16 -1.58
C PRO A 65 15.00 -3.88 -0.74
N ILE A 66 14.58 -5.08 -1.17
CA ILE A 66 13.79 -6.00 -0.32
C ILE A 66 14.46 -6.10 1.05
N TRP A 67 13.66 -6.06 2.12
CA TRP A 67 14.14 -6.24 3.47
C TRP A 67 15.03 -7.50 3.56
N PRO A 68 16.27 -7.40 4.06
CA PRO A 68 17.21 -8.52 4.14
C PRO A 68 16.64 -9.88 4.60
N LYS A 69 15.69 -9.91 5.55
CA LYS A 69 15.06 -11.16 6.03
C LYS A 69 14.21 -11.87 4.98
N TYR A 70 13.72 -11.16 3.96
CA TYR A 70 12.89 -11.69 2.88
C TYR A 70 13.67 -11.94 1.59
N LYS A 71 14.98 -11.67 1.56
CA LYS A 71 15.80 -11.78 0.35
C LYS A 71 15.73 -13.14 -0.32
N ASP A 72 15.83 -14.23 0.44
CA ASP A 72 15.82 -15.58 -0.14
C ASP A 72 14.44 -15.96 -0.66
N ALA A 73 13.37 -15.57 0.05
CA ALA A 73 12.01 -15.75 -0.42
C ALA A 73 11.76 -14.95 -1.70
N TYR A 74 12.16 -13.68 -1.76
CA TYR A 74 12.08 -12.86 -2.98
C TYR A 74 12.80 -13.49 -4.17
N ASN A 75 14.01 -14.03 -3.98
CA ASN A 75 14.77 -14.65 -5.07
C ASN A 75 14.09 -15.89 -5.67
N SER A 76 13.10 -16.48 -5.00
CA SER A 76 12.29 -17.58 -5.53
C SER A 76 11.08 -17.12 -6.34
N VAL A 77 10.71 -15.85 -6.26
CA VAL A 77 9.52 -15.28 -6.93
C VAL A 77 9.86 -14.80 -8.34
N PRO A 78 9.09 -15.18 -9.38
CA PRO A 78 9.27 -14.67 -10.73
C PRO A 78 8.97 -13.16 -10.84
N VAL A 79 9.91 -12.40 -11.41
CA VAL A 79 9.71 -10.97 -11.72
C VAL A 79 9.06 -10.82 -13.11
N MET A 80 8.01 -10.00 -13.20
CA MET A 80 7.11 -9.79 -14.35
C MET A 80 7.10 -8.35 -14.88
N SER A 81 8.10 -7.51 -14.53
CA SER A 81 8.12 -6.09 -14.92
C SER A 81 8.56 -5.83 -16.37
N GLY A 82 8.26 -6.74 -17.30
CA GLY A 82 8.63 -6.60 -18.70
C GLY A 82 10.14 -6.38 -18.94
N ALA A 83 10.50 -5.82 -20.09
CA ALA A 83 11.90 -5.57 -20.49
C ALA A 83 12.52 -4.33 -19.80
N ASP A 84 11.71 -3.45 -19.22
CA ASP A 84 12.17 -2.20 -18.59
C ASP A 84 12.47 -2.35 -17.09
N GLY A 85 12.08 -3.49 -16.48
CA GLY A 85 12.29 -3.81 -15.07
C GLY A 85 11.55 -2.89 -14.11
N LYS A 86 10.60 -2.10 -14.60
CA LYS A 86 9.95 -1.02 -13.85
C LYS A 86 8.45 -0.98 -14.06
N SER A 87 7.90 -1.53 -15.12
CA SER A 87 6.46 -1.45 -15.39
C SER A 87 5.65 -2.46 -14.57
N TYR A 88 4.37 -2.18 -14.37
CA TYR A 88 3.45 -3.15 -13.77
C TYR A 88 3.28 -4.35 -14.71
N PRO A 89 3.09 -5.57 -14.17
CA PRO A 89 2.66 -6.71 -14.97
C PRO A 89 1.43 -6.35 -15.81
N SER A 90 1.50 -6.62 -17.12
CA SER A 90 0.40 -6.40 -18.05
C SER A 90 -0.72 -7.42 -17.87
N ASP A 91 -1.92 -7.09 -18.36
CA ASP A 91 -3.07 -8.02 -18.42
C ASP A 91 -2.67 -9.37 -19.04
N ALA A 92 -1.90 -9.34 -20.12
CA ALA A 92 -1.43 -10.54 -20.81
C ALA A 92 -0.49 -11.38 -19.94
N GLU A 93 0.42 -10.76 -19.19
CA GLU A 93 1.33 -11.45 -18.28
C GLU A 93 0.58 -12.06 -17.10
N VAL A 94 -0.36 -11.33 -16.51
CA VAL A 94 -1.21 -11.81 -15.40
C VAL A 94 -2.05 -13.02 -15.84
N LEU A 95 -2.68 -12.93 -17.02
CA LEU A 95 -3.47 -14.03 -17.57
C LEU A 95 -2.60 -15.23 -17.95
N ALA A 96 -1.41 -15.00 -18.54
CA ALA A 96 -0.47 -16.06 -18.90
C ALA A 96 0.07 -16.81 -17.66
N ALA A 97 0.22 -16.10 -16.53
CA ALA A 97 0.58 -16.68 -15.24
C ALA A 97 -0.54 -17.54 -14.63
N ASN A 98 -1.75 -17.52 -15.20
CA ASN A 98 -2.97 -18.10 -14.64
C ASN A 98 -3.22 -17.60 -13.21
N ALA A 99 -2.99 -16.31 -12.95
CA ALA A 99 -3.23 -15.73 -11.63
C ALA A 99 -4.72 -15.85 -11.25
N ASP A 100 -4.98 -16.20 -10.00
CA ASP A 100 -6.32 -16.21 -9.40
C ASP A 100 -6.51 -15.07 -8.40
N TYR A 101 -5.46 -14.29 -8.14
CA TYR A 101 -5.53 -13.13 -7.26
C TYR A 101 -4.48 -12.07 -7.60
N ILE A 102 -4.83 -10.82 -7.40
CA ILE A 102 -3.94 -9.68 -7.59
C ILE A 102 -3.93 -8.84 -6.33
N PHE A 103 -2.74 -8.54 -5.81
CA PHE A 103 -2.58 -7.69 -4.64
C PHE A 103 -1.70 -6.48 -4.98
N ALA A 104 -2.17 -5.28 -4.61
CA ALA A 104 -1.51 -4.02 -4.90
C ALA A 104 -1.59 -3.04 -3.73
N ASP A 105 -0.61 -2.13 -3.66
CA ASP A 105 -0.59 -1.09 -2.64
C ASP A 105 -0.98 0.28 -3.17
N TRP A 106 -0.67 0.57 -4.44
CA TRP A 106 -0.83 1.89 -5.00
C TRP A 106 -1.99 1.90 -5.96
N SER A 107 -2.78 2.97 -5.94
CA SER A 107 -3.92 3.12 -6.84
C SER A 107 -3.51 2.93 -8.29
N SER A 108 -2.27 3.31 -8.66
CA SER A 108 -1.73 3.19 -10.02
C SER A 108 -1.62 1.78 -10.57
N ALA A 109 -1.61 0.75 -9.71
CA ALA A 109 -1.68 -0.65 -10.13
C ALA A 109 -3.04 -1.02 -10.75
N PHE A 110 -4.05 -0.22 -10.41
CA PHE A 110 -5.37 -0.29 -11.03
C PHE A 110 -5.69 1.01 -11.81
N SER A 111 -5.13 2.20 -11.54
CA SER A 111 -5.74 3.49 -11.96
C SER A 111 -6.03 3.63 -13.45
N GLU A 112 -7.21 4.08 -13.84
CA GLU A 112 -7.49 4.57 -15.21
C GLU A 112 -6.79 5.92 -15.45
N TYR A 113 -6.38 6.22 -16.69
CA TYR A 113 -6.24 7.61 -17.13
C TYR A 113 -7.59 8.04 -17.70
N ALA A 114 -8.56 8.37 -16.85
CA ALA A 114 -9.87 8.85 -17.29
C ALA A 114 -9.72 10.31 -17.75
N TRP A 115 -9.83 10.57 -19.06
CA TRP A 115 -9.74 11.93 -19.59
C TRP A 115 -10.98 12.81 -19.30
N ASN A 116 -12.09 12.29 -18.77
CA ASN A 116 -13.34 13.07 -18.69
C ASN A 116 -14.08 12.99 -17.33
N ASN A 117 -14.13 14.17 -16.69
CA ASN A 117 -15.04 14.76 -15.70
C ASN A 117 -16.02 13.90 -14.85
N ASP A 118 -15.93 14.17 -13.54
CA ASP A 118 -16.97 14.31 -12.51
C ASP A 118 -17.87 13.14 -12.08
N THR A 119 -17.72 11.95 -12.67
CA THR A 119 -18.29 10.74 -12.05
C THR A 119 -17.32 9.56 -12.14
N LEU A 120 -16.25 9.60 -11.35
CA LEU A 120 -15.41 8.43 -11.14
C LEU A 120 -16.17 7.42 -10.28
N ARG A 121 -16.68 6.37 -10.91
CA ARG A 121 -16.94 5.10 -10.23
C ARG A 121 -15.74 4.22 -10.50
N GLN A 122 -14.85 4.09 -9.52
CA GLN A 122 -14.36 2.77 -9.11
C GLN A 122 -13.85 1.74 -10.15
N TRP A 123 -13.28 2.06 -11.32
CA TRP A 123 -12.92 1.00 -12.29
C TRP A 123 -11.58 1.23 -12.96
N ALA A 124 -10.61 0.54 -12.40
CA ALA A 124 -9.21 0.81 -12.58
C ALA A 124 -8.60 -0.52 -13.12
N SER A 125 -7.99 -0.54 -14.32
CA SER A 125 -7.44 -1.77 -14.93
C SER A 125 -6.06 -2.16 -14.44
N VAL A 126 -5.74 -3.44 -14.56
CA VAL A 126 -4.35 -3.92 -14.46
C VAL A 126 -3.50 -3.36 -15.62
N GLY A 127 -2.19 -3.18 -15.41
CA GLY A 127 -1.21 -2.77 -16.44
C GLY A 127 -0.68 -1.32 -16.38
N GLU A 128 0.14 -0.96 -17.37
CA GLU A 128 0.84 0.34 -17.44
C GLU A 128 -0.09 1.58 -17.49
N CYS A 129 0.36 2.66 -16.84
CA CYS A 129 -0.27 3.97 -16.90
C CYS A 129 -0.09 4.62 -18.27
N GLY A 130 -0.96 4.36 -19.25
CA GLY A 130 -0.95 5.10 -20.52
C GLY A 130 -1.65 4.50 -21.74
N GLY A 131 -2.20 3.29 -21.66
CA GLY A 131 -2.92 2.65 -22.76
C GLY A 131 -4.38 3.11 -22.90
N ARG A 132 -4.87 3.22 -24.15
CA ARG A 132 -6.29 3.51 -24.49
C ARG A 132 -7.21 2.29 -24.42
N ASP A 133 -6.65 1.09 -24.30
CA ASP A 133 -7.38 -0.19 -24.32
C ASP A 133 -7.18 -0.91 -22.98
N ARG A 134 -7.95 -0.51 -21.97
CA ARG A 134 -7.94 -1.09 -20.63
C ARG A 134 -9.16 -1.98 -20.45
N GLU A 135 -9.00 -3.30 -20.59
CA GLU A 135 -10.13 -4.24 -20.61
C GLU A 135 -10.40 -4.93 -19.27
N LEU A 136 -9.43 -5.00 -18.34
CA LEU A 136 -9.52 -5.79 -17.10
C LEU A 136 -9.43 -4.94 -15.82
N VAL A 137 -10.57 -4.37 -15.41
CA VAL A 137 -10.75 -3.72 -14.08
C VAL A 137 -11.24 -4.74 -13.03
N PRO A 138 -11.24 -4.45 -11.71
CA PRO A 138 -11.61 -5.40 -10.67
C PRO A 138 -12.91 -6.17 -10.92
N PRO A 139 -14.07 -5.55 -11.26
CA PRO A 139 -15.26 -6.34 -11.59
C PRO A 139 -15.06 -7.35 -12.74
N GLN A 140 -14.40 -6.95 -13.84
CA GLN A 140 -14.12 -7.80 -15.00
C GLN A 140 -13.14 -8.94 -14.65
N LEU A 141 -12.17 -8.67 -13.78
CA LEU A 141 -11.27 -9.69 -13.23
C LEU A 141 -12.03 -10.66 -12.32
N HIS A 142 -12.93 -10.14 -11.48
CA HIS A 142 -13.75 -10.94 -10.57
C HIS A 142 -14.70 -11.86 -11.33
N ASP A 143 -15.28 -11.40 -12.44
CA ASP A 143 -16.11 -12.19 -13.37
C ASP A 143 -15.31 -13.32 -14.03
N LYS A 144 -14.00 -13.12 -14.21
CA LYS A 144 -13.04 -14.14 -14.69
C LYS A 144 -12.51 -15.04 -13.57
N GLY A 145 -13.00 -14.87 -12.33
CA GLY A 145 -12.58 -15.66 -11.17
C GLY A 145 -11.31 -15.17 -10.47
N ILE A 146 -10.72 -14.06 -10.93
CA ILE A 146 -9.50 -13.48 -10.35
C ILE A 146 -9.91 -12.52 -9.24
N GLY A 147 -9.49 -12.77 -8.00
CA GLY A 147 -9.70 -11.82 -6.89
C GLY A 147 -8.74 -10.63 -7.00
N THR A 148 -9.12 -9.50 -6.41
CA THR A 148 -8.24 -8.33 -6.34
C THR A 148 -8.28 -7.70 -4.96
N PHE A 149 -7.18 -7.10 -4.54
CA PHE A 149 -7.13 -6.26 -3.35
C PHE A 149 -6.15 -5.11 -3.56
N LEU A 150 -6.60 -3.91 -3.24
CA LEU A 150 -5.84 -2.69 -3.18
C LEU A 150 -5.71 -2.25 -1.72
N SER A 151 -4.56 -1.77 -1.30
CA SER A 151 -4.39 -1.18 0.03
C SER A 151 -5.52 -0.18 0.36
N ALA A 152 -6.12 -0.34 1.54
CA ALA A 152 -7.32 0.42 1.93
C ALA A 152 -7.08 1.93 2.03
N VAL A 153 -5.83 2.38 2.17
CA VAL A 153 -5.47 3.81 2.19
C VAL A 153 -5.27 4.39 0.78
N SER A 154 -5.30 3.53 -0.24
CA SER A 154 -4.96 3.87 -1.62
C SER A 154 -6.14 3.78 -2.57
N CYS A 155 -7.37 3.60 -2.08
CA CYS A 155 -8.56 3.64 -2.93
C CYS A 155 -8.59 4.92 -3.77
N GLU A 156 -8.95 4.83 -5.05
CA GLU A 156 -8.98 6.01 -5.94
C GLU A 156 -10.02 7.03 -5.47
N ASP A 157 -11.22 6.55 -5.11
CA ASP A 157 -12.21 7.33 -4.38
C ASP A 157 -11.69 7.60 -2.95
N LYS A 158 -11.33 8.86 -2.70
CA LYS A 158 -10.84 9.31 -1.39
C LYS A 158 -11.86 9.10 -0.26
N THR A 159 -13.16 9.06 -0.56
CA THR A 159 -14.22 8.82 0.44
C THR A 159 -14.23 7.37 0.93
N LEU A 160 -13.64 6.44 0.17
CA LEU A 160 -13.50 5.03 0.51
C LEU A 160 -12.14 4.72 1.18
N ARG A 161 -11.23 5.69 1.26
CA ARG A 161 -9.92 5.48 1.90
C ARG A 161 -10.07 5.30 3.40
N ALA A 162 -9.50 4.23 3.91
CA ALA A 162 -9.29 4.05 5.34
C ALA A 162 -8.28 5.08 5.86
N PRO A 163 -8.37 5.50 7.15
CA PRO A 163 -7.38 6.38 7.75
C PRO A 163 -6.00 5.69 7.80
N PRO A 164 -4.89 6.41 7.55
CA PRO A 164 -3.55 5.83 7.58
C PRO A 164 -3.04 5.67 9.02
N ILE A 165 -3.67 4.78 9.78
CA ILE A 165 -3.35 4.46 11.18
C ILE A 165 -2.98 2.98 11.32
N PRO A 166 -2.27 2.58 12.38
CA PRO A 166 -1.87 1.17 12.58
C PRO A 166 -3.04 0.17 12.50
N ASP A 167 -4.21 0.52 13.04
CA ASP A 167 -5.41 -0.32 13.00
C ASP A 167 -5.83 -0.70 11.58
N THR A 168 -5.66 0.20 10.60
CA THR A 168 -5.97 -0.09 9.19
C THR A 168 -5.04 -1.15 8.61
N LEU A 169 -3.76 -1.15 9.02
CA LEU A 169 -2.83 -2.23 8.67
C LEU A 169 -3.22 -3.53 9.35
N TYR A 170 -3.59 -3.51 10.63
CA TYR A 170 -4.01 -4.70 11.36
C TYR A 170 -5.24 -5.36 10.74
N ASP A 171 -6.22 -4.56 10.32
CA ASP A 171 -7.42 -5.07 9.67
C ASP A 171 -7.13 -5.62 8.28
N THR A 172 -6.19 -5.02 7.55
CA THR A 172 -5.68 -5.57 6.28
C THR A 172 -4.99 -6.92 6.51
N ILE A 173 -4.14 -7.04 7.53
CA ILE A 173 -3.46 -8.31 7.89
C ILE A 173 -4.47 -9.40 8.25
N LYS A 174 -5.49 -9.07 9.05
CA LYS A 174 -6.56 -10.02 9.42
C LYS A 174 -7.36 -10.46 8.19
N THR A 175 -7.77 -9.52 7.35
CA THR A 175 -8.51 -9.79 6.10
C THR A 175 -7.71 -10.71 5.19
N MET A 176 -6.42 -10.44 5.01
CA MET A 176 -5.53 -11.30 4.23
C MET A 176 -5.33 -12.66 4.92
N GLY A 177 -5.31 -12.71 6.24
CA GLY A 177 -5.28 -13.95 7.01
C GLY A 177 -6.48 -14.84 6.73
N GLU A 178 -7.66 -14.26 6.54
CA GLU A 178 -8.87 -14.98 6.15
C GLU A 178 -8.83 -15.42 4.68
N ILE A 179 -8.51 -14.49 3.78
CA ILE A 179 -8.40 -14.75 2.33
C ILE A 179 -7.41 -15.88 2.02
N PHE A 180 -6.25 -15.88 2.69
CA PHE A 180 -5.20 -16.88 2.48
C PHE A 180 -5.31 -18.08 3.44
N ASN A 181 -6.34 -18.14 4.28
CA ASN A 181 -6.54 -19.19 5.28
C ASN A 181 -5.32 -19.41 6.20
N VAL A 182 -4.70 -18.31 6.63
CA VAL A 182 -3.57 -18.25 7.57
C VAL A 182 -3.84 -17.32 8.78
N PRO A 183 -5.01 -17.43 9.47
CA PRO A 183 -5.39 -16.49 10.52
C PRO A 183 -4.42 -16.47 11.72
N THR A 184 -3.76 -17.60 12.00
CA THR A 184 -2.73 -17.68 13.05
C THR A 184 -1.50 -16.85 12.68
N VAL A 185 -1.06 -16.90 11.41
CA VAL A 185 0.08 -16.10 10.93
C VAL A 185 -0.27 -14.62 10.97
N ALA A 186 -1.46 -14.26 10.49
CA ALA A 186 -1.96 -12.89 10.56
C ALA A 186 -2.00 -12.36 12.00
N SER A 187 -2.55 -13.14 12.93
CA SER A 187 -2.62 -12.75 14.35
C SER A 187 -1.25 -12.60 14.99
N GLN A 188 -0.28 -13.43 14.60
CA GLN A 188 1.09 -13.34 15.08
C GLN A 188 1.80 -12.09 14.54
N LEU A 189 1.65 -11.80 13.24
CA LEU A 189 2.22 -10.61 12.62
C LEU A 189 1.67 -9.32 13.23
N VAL A 190 0.36 -9.25 13.51
CA VAL A 190 -0.24 -8.10 14.21
C VAL A 190 0.43 -7.89 15.58
N LYS A 191 0.61 -8.95 16.37
CA LYS A 191 1.26 -8.86 17.69
C LYS A 191 2.71 -8.38 17.61
N GLU A 192 3.44 -8.82 16.59
CA GLU A 192 4.83 -8.37 16.38
C GLU A 192 4.88 -6.88 16.08
N ILE A 193 4.01 -6.39 15.21
CA ILE A 193 3.91 -4.96 14.89
C ILE A 193 3.46 -4.15 16.12
N GLU A 194 2.47 -4.62 16.87
CA GLU A 194 2.04 -3.98 18.13
C GLU A 194 3.20 -3.89 19.14
N ALA A 195 4.04 -4.93 19.23
CA ALA A 195 5.20 -4.92 20.11
C ALA A 195 6.23 -3.86 19.71
N ASP A 196 6.44 -3.62 18.40
CA ASP A 196 7.32 -2.55 17.91
C ASP A 196 6.81 -1.16 18.35
N PHE A 197 5.50 -0.90 18.28
CA PHE A 197 4.91 0.34 18.78
C PHE A 197 5.03 0.48 20.30
N VAL A 198 4.89 -0.61 21.06
CA VAL A 198 5.14 -0.59 22.51
C VAL A 198 6.59 -0.22 22.82
N ILE A 199 7.56 -0.77 22.08
CA ILE A 199 8.98 -0.43 22.22
C ILE A 199 9.22 1.05 21.91
N ALA A 200 8.61 1.58 20.85
CA ALA A 200 8.69 3.00 20.50
C ALA A 200 8.16 3.89 21.64
N GLN A 201 6.96 3.58 22.16
CA GLN A 201 6.36 4.32 23.27
C GLN A 201 7.22 4.29 24.55
N GLN A 202 7.78 3.14 24.90
CA GLN A 202 8.69 3.01 26.05
C GLN A 202 9.97 3.83 25.85
N THR A 203 10.46 3.94 24.62
CA THR A 203 11.62 4.76 24.28
C THR A 203 11.31 6.25 24.48
N LEU A 204 10.13 6.70 24.05
CA LEU A 204 9.67 8.07 24.24
C LEU A 204 9.50 8.46 25.72
N GLN A 205 8.96 7.56 26.54
CA GLN A 205 8.83 7.80 27.99
C GLN A 205 10.19 8.05 28.67
N LYS A 206 11.27 7.44 28.18
CA LYS A 206 12.63 7.62 28.69
C LYS A 206 13.28 8.93 28.22
N ALA A 207 12.85 9.47 27.08
CA ALA A 207 13.45 10.65 26.44
C ALA A 207 13.05 12.00 27.10
N ALA A 208 12.40 11.97 28.27
CA ALA A 208 12.05 13.15 29.09
C ALA A 208 11.20 14.23 28.40
N GLY A 209 10.45 13.89 27.34
CA GLY A 209 9.41 14.75 26.78
C GLY A 209 9.86 15.86 25.82
N HIS A 210 11.10 15.82 25.31
CA HIS A 210 11.47 16.66 24.17
C HIS A 210 10.82 16.09 22.89
N SER A 211 9.75 16.72 22.40
CA SER A 211 9.23 16.44 21.07
C SER A 211 10.01 17.27 20.06
N LEU A 212 10.76 16.59 19.20
CA LEU A 212 11.46 17.22 18.09
C LEU A 212 10.46 17.53 16.98
N THR A 213 10.61 18.69 16.35
CA THR A 213 9.93 19.01 15.11
C THR A 213 10.64 18.34 13.94
N ALA A 214 9.86 17.84 12.98
CA ALA A 214 10.41 17.12 11.83
C ALA A 214 9.76 17.52 10.52
N VAL A 215 10.55 17.41 9.46
CA VAL A 215 10.07 17.40 8.07
C VAL A 215 10.50 16.08 7.45
N TRP A 216 9.53 15.37 6.85
CA TRP A 216 9.82 14.21 6.00
C TRP A 216 10.07 14.68 4.58
N LEU A 217 11.29 14.51 4.09
CA LEU A 217 11.72 14.84 2.74
C LEU A 217 11.66 13.58 1.89
N ASP A 218 10.73 13.54 0.94
CA ASP A 218 10.59 12.38 0.05
C ASP A 218 11.40 12.60 -1.23
N CYS A 219 11.17 13.73 -1.91
CA CYS A 219 11.85 13.99 -3.17
C CYS A 219 11.95 15.49 -3.48
N ILE A 220 13.01 15.85 -4.21
CA ILE A 220 13.27 17.20 -4.68
C ILE A 220 12.94 17.27 -6.18
N SER A 221 12.28 18.34 -6.62
CA SER A 221 11.90 18.58 -8.03
C SER A 221 10.94 17.54 -8.64
N CYS A 222 10.10 16.90 -7.83
CA CYS A 222 9.02 15.99 -8.27
C CYS A 222 7.62 16.59 -8.17
N CYS A 223 7.53 17.88 -7.83
CA CYS A 223 6.28 18.61 -7.97
C CYS A 223 6.26 19.27 -9.34
N ASP A 224 5.23 18.98 -10.12
CA ASP A 224 5.00 19.66 -11.37
C ASP A 224 4.65 21.14 -11.12
N GLN A 225 5.01 22.01 -12.07
CA GLN A 225 4.52 23.39 -12.19
C GLN A 225 5.03 24.45 -11.18
N GLU A 226 6.15 24.24 -10.50
CA GLU A 226 6.71 25.30 -9.64
C GLU A 226 7.83 26.08 -10.35
N PRO A 227 7.80 27.44 -10.33
CA PRO A 227 8.88 28.26 -10.89
C PRO A 227 10.17 28.22 -10.05
N GLU A 228 10.07 27.68 -8.82
CA GLU A 228 11.15 27.55 -7.85
C GLU A 228 11.38 26.08 -7.47
N LEU A 229 12.51 25.80 -6.83
CA LEU A 229 12.85 24.46 -6.35
C LEU A 229 11.82 23.99 -5.31
N SER A 230 10.95 23.06 -5.73
CA SER A 230 9.94 22.44 -4.89
C SER A 230 10.45 21.16 -4.24
N VAL A 231 9.99 20.89 -3.03
CA VAL A 231 10.25 19.67 -2.27
C VAL A 231 8.91 18.99 -1.96
N PHE A 232 8.84 17.70 -2.24
CA PHE A 232 7.72 16.84 -1.89
C PHE A 232 7.93 16.30 -0.48
N VAL A 233 7.02 16.66 0.42
CA VAL A 233 7.14 16.36 1.85
C VAL A 233 5.97 15.53 2.36
N GLY A 234 6.25 14.66 3.34
CA GLY A 234 5.23 13.89 4.03
C GLY A 234 4.31 14.78 4.90
N SER A 235 3.01 14.72 4.65
CA SER A 235 2.02 15.61 5.27
C SER A 235 0.98 14.88 6.14
N GLY A 236 0.03 15.63 6.70
CA GLY A 236 -0.90 15.19 7.74
C GLY A 236 -1.78 14.00 7.39
N GLY A 237 -2.15 13.83 6.12
CA GLY A 237 -3.07 12.79 5.68
C GLY A 237 -2.43 11.46 5.33
N GLY A 238 -1.18 11.19 5.74
CA GLY A 238 -0.39 10.07 5.22
C GLY A 238 0.36 9.26 6.27
N ALA A 239 0.98 8.16 5.80
CA ALA A 239 1.87 7.34 6.62
C ALA A 239 3.03 8.14 7.25
N PRO A 240 3.65 9.14 6.59
CA PRO A 240 4.68 9.96 7.24
C PRO A 240 4.20 10.63 8.52
N GLN A 241 2.97 11.19 8.53
CA GLN A 241 2.38 11.78 9.74
C GLN A 241 2.19 10.75 10.85
N MET A 242 1.69 9.56 10.51
CA MET A 242 1.48 8.48 11.47
C MET A 242 2.81 8.06 12.09
N ILE A 243 3.81 7.74 11.28
CA ILE A 243 5.13 7.29 11.75
C ILE A 243 5.80 8.36 12.61
N MET A 244 5.82 9.63 12.15
CA MET A 244 6.39 10.73 12.93
C MET A 244 5.72 10.88 14.29
N LYS A 245 4.38 10.81 14.35
CA LYS A 245 3.62 10.91 15.60
C LYS A 245 3.97 9.77 16.55
N GLU A 246 3.98 8.52 16.07
CA GLU A 246 4.29 7.35 16.90
C GLU A 246 5.76 7.32 17.35
N ALA A 247 6.66 7.95 16.59
CA ALA A 247 8.05 8.19 16.95
C ALA A 247 8.26 9.48 17.78
N GLY A 248 7.20 10.17 18.21
CA GLY A 248 7.25 11.33 19.10
C GLY A 248 7.63 12.67 18.45
N PHE A 249 7.70 12.71 17.12
CA PHE A 249 7.95 13.92 16.36
C PHE A 249 6.68 14.75 16.14
N THR A 250 6.86 16.07 16.06
CA THR A 250 5.86 16.99 15.53
C THR A 250 6.14 17.27 14.05
N ASN A 251 5.32 16.73 13.15
CA ASN A 251 5.42 17.05 11.72
C ASN A 251 5.07 18.52 11.47
N LEU A 252 5.99 19.27 10.88
CA LEU A 252 5.83 20.69 10.58
C LEU A 252 4.86 20.97 9.42
N PHE A 253 4.51 19.96 8.62
CA PHE A 253 3.53 20.05 7.53
C PHE A 253 2.26 19.23 7.79
N LYS A 254 1.95 18.93 9.06
CA LYS A 254 0.76 18.16 9.47
C LYS A 254 -0.59 18.77 9.07
N ASP A 255 -0.64 20.09 8.85
CA ASP A 255 -1.90 20.78 8.53
C ASP A 255 -2.26 20.68 7.03
N ARG A 256 -1.39 20.06 6.22
CA ARG A 256 -1.69 19.74 4.82
C ARG A 256 -2.50 18.44 4.75
N GLU A 257 -3.68 18.51 4.13
CA GLU A 257 -4.68 17.43 4.16
C GLU A 257 -4.26 16.14 3.42
N ASN A 258 -3.50 16.26 2.33
CA ASN A 258 -3.08 15.09 1.55
C ASN A 258 -2.00 14.29 2.29
N SER A 259 -1.68 13.10 1.79
CA SER A 259 -0.62 12.26 2.35
C SER A 259 0.79 12.83 2.10
N TRP A 260 0.96 13.54 0.99
CA TRP A 260 2.13 14.35 0.68
C TRP A 260 1.70 15.74 0.18
N ALA A 261 2.60 16.71 0.32
CA ALA A 261 2.40 18.07 -0.14
C ALA A 261 3.67 18.62 -0.81
N CYS A 262 3.48 19.49 -1.79
CA CYS A 262 4.55 20.28 -2.38
C CYS A 262 4.77 21.55 -1.55
N VAL A 263 6.02 21.82 -1.19
CA VAL A 263 6.45 23.01 -0.46
C VAL A 263 7.72 23.56 -1.09
N THR A 264 8.04 24.83 -0.81
CA THR A 264 9.31 25.42 -1.26
C THR A 264 10.42 25.13 -0.25
N VAL A 265 11.69 25.25 -0.69
CA VAL A 265 12.83 25.25 0.24
C VAL A 265 12.70 26.38 1.28
N ALA A 266 12.15 27.53 0.89
CA ALA A 266 11.90 28.65 1.79
C ALA A 266 10.89 28.30 2.89
N ASP A 267 9.85 27.53 2.58
CA ASP A 267 8.88 27.04 3.58
C ASP A 267 9.56 26.15 4.63
N ILE A 268 10.46 25.24 4.19
CA ILE A 268 11.21 24.35 5.09
C ILE A 268 12.15 25.16 5.98
N ILE A 269 12.90 26.11 5.42
CA ILE A 269 13.79 26.99 6.20
C ILE A 269 13.00 27.78 7.25
N LYS A 270 11.85 28.34 6.84
CA LYS A 270 10.97 29.10 7.74
C LYS A 270 10.34 28.25 8.83
N ALA A 271 10.12 26.96 8.57
CA ALA A 271 9.55 26.02 9.54
C ALA A 271 10.56 25.59 10.62
N GLU A 272 11.86 25.83 10.41
CA GLU A 272 12.95 25.56 11.38
C GLU A 272 12.90 24.13 11.99
N PRO A 273 12.92 23.05 11.18
CA PRO A 273 12.91 21.68 11.71
C PRO A 273 14.12 21.38 12.59
N ASP A 274 13.89 20.70 13.71
CA ASP A 274 14.96 20.08 14.49
C ASP A 274 15.60 18.91 13.72
N VAL A 275 14.79 18.16 12.95
CA VAL A 275 15.20 16.97 12.20
C VAL A 275 14.60 16.95 10.80
N MET A 276 15.40 16.49 9.83
CA MET A 276 14.93 16.11 8.50
C MET A 276 15.02 14.59 8.36
N ILE A 277 13.90 13.94 8.03
CA ILE A 277 13.84 12.52 7.69
C ILE A 277 13.98 12.41 6.17
N VAL A 278 14.87 11.56 5.69
CA VAL A 278 15.21 11.36 4.26
C VAL A 278 15.15 9.87 3.94
#